data_AF-A0A1D6P425-F1
#
_entry.id   AF-A0A1D6P425-F1
#
_cell.length_a   1.000
_cell.length_b   1.000
_cell.length_c   1.000
_cell.angle_alpha   90.00
_cell.angle_beta   90.00
_cell.angle_gamma   90.00
#
_symmetry.space_group_name_H-M   'P 1'
#
loop_
_entity.id
_entity.type
_entity.pdbx_description
1 polymer ?
#
loop_
_entity_poly.entity_id
_entity_poly.type
_entity_poly.pdbx_seq_one_letter_code
_entity_poly.pdbx_strand_id
1 'polypeptide(L)'
;MIMEDTDAPHHLLLLRCFMSQGVVHKQPLLFSGAMKEPVLFLGTLPAPVSSSKEDGRHRAMGPAASSDGRANDEGLRIAWQYKKYFGDDKTSRAEHKDNKQEFSNDFDLRKPLERHLLNGQNIECVSTQDADTLSSLQDCCSAFVSKLPRKDGGSSTAGRIAIQSLCAPQCRYFEKVGI
;
A
#
# COMPACT_ATOMS: atom_id res chain seq x y z
N MET A 1 -6.16 12.24 1.58
CA MET A 1 -5.26 13.03 2.45
C MET A 1 -5.42 12.51 3.87
N ILE A 2 -4.33 12.25 4.58
CA ILE A 2 -4.35 11.82 5.98
C ILE A 2 -3.83 13.01 6.79
N MET A 3 -4.61 13.45 7.77
CA MET A 3 -4.21 14.49 8.71
C MET A 3 -4.06 13.83 10.07
N GLU A 4 -3.02 14.22 10.80
CA GLU A 4 -2.74 13.69 12.12
C GLU A 4 -2.12 14.78 12.99
N ASP A 5 -2.31 14.63 14.29
CA ASP A 5 -1.63 15.40 15.31
C ASP A 5 -0.10 15.16 15.26
N THR A 6 0.67 16.13 15.74
CA THR A 6 2.12 16.01 15.89
C THR A 6 2.55 14.91 16.86
N ASP A 7 1.70 14.57 17.84
CA ASP A 7 2.02 13.61 18.89
C ASP A 7 1.84 12.13 18.45
N ALA A 8 1.32 11.90 17.24
CA ALA A 8 1.00 10.57 16.75
C ALA A 8 1.57 10.34 15.33
N PRO A 9 2.36 9.27 15.09
CA PRO A 9 2.99 9.01 13.80
C PRO A 9 2.26 7.96 12.94
N HIS A 10 0.95 7.71 13.13
CA HIS A 10 0.23 6.63 12.44
C HIS A 10 0.10 6.86 10.92
N HIS A 11 0.11 8.10 10.45
CA HIS A 11 0.09 8.46 9.03
C HIS A 11 1.31 7.90 8.31
N LEU A 12 2.47 7.80 8.99
CA LEU A 12 3.67 7.18 8.43
C LEU A 12 3.49 5.68 8.24
N LEU A 13 2.78 5.01 9.16
CA LEU A 13 2.45 3.60 9.01
C LEU A 13 1.55 3.39 7.78
N LEU A 14 0.49 4.19 7.64
CA LEU A 14 -0.40 4.11 6.48
C LEU A 14 0.34 4.40 5.17
N LEU A 15 1.24 5.38 5.16
CA LEU A 15 2.08 5.72 4.01
C LEU A 15 3.00 4.55 3.62
N ARG A 16 3.66 3.93 4.61
CA ARG A 16 4.51 2.76 4.40
C ARG A 16 3.72 1.58 3.84
N CYS A 17 2.53 1.27 4.37
CA CYS A 17 1.68 0.20 3.84
C CYS A 17 1.22 0.51 2.41
N PHE A 18 0.83 1.75 2.13
CA PHE A 18 0.42 2.18 0.78
C PHE A 18 1.54 2.00 -0.25
N MET A 19 2.77 2.38 0.11
CA MET A 19 3.96 2.22 -0.73
C MET A 19 4.32 0.74 -0.89
N SER A 20 4.36 -0.02 0.20
CA SER A 20 4.70 -1.45 0.20
C SER A 20 3.75 -2.25 -0.68
N GLN A 21 2.46 -1.92 -0.65
CA GLN A 21 1.47 -2.54 -1.54
C GLN A 21 1.78 -2.27 -3.02
N GLY A 22 2.19 -1.04 -3.36
CA GLY A 22 2.66 -0.72 -4.71
C GLY A 22 3.85 -1.58 -5.11
N VAL A 23 4.82 -1.73 -4.19
CA VAL A 23 6.01 -2.53 -4.45
C VAL A 23 5.67 -4.01 -4.60
N VAL A 24 4.89 -4.62 -3.70
CA VAL A 24 4.46 -6.02 -3.88
C VAL A 24 3.73 -6.22 -5.22
N HIS A 25 3.01 -5.20 -5.68
CA HIS A 25 2.24 -5.26 -6.92
C HIS A 25 3.02 -4.88 -8.18
N LYS A 26 4.31 -4.56 -8.07
CA LYS A 26 5.15 -4.08 -9.17
C LYS A 26 4.58 -2.84 -9.86
N GLN A 27 3.93 -1.98 -9.08
CA GLN A 27 3.37 -0.71 -9.55
C GLN A 27 4.44 0.38 -9.51
N PRO A 28 4.53 1.25 -10.54
CA PRO A 28 5.40 2.42 -10.47
C PRO A 28 5.06 3.27 -9.23
N LEU A 29 6.08 3.80 -8.57
CA LEU A 29 5.93 4.54 -7.32
C LEU A 29 6.78 5.81 -7.36
N LEU A 30 6.16 6.96 -7.13
CA LEU A 30 6.85 8.20 -6.81
C LEU A 30 6.69 8.47 -5.32
N PHE A 31 7.79 8.64 -4.61
CA PHE A 31 7.82 9.03 -3.21
C PHE A 31 8.44 10.42 -3.05
N SER A 32 7.80 11.26 -2.25
CA SER A 32 8.29 12.59 -1.91
C SER A 32 8.22 12.84 -0.41
N GLY A 33 9.23 13.50 0.14
CA GLY A 33 9.27 13.86 1.56
C GLY A 33 10.27 14.97 1.86
N ALA A 34 10.05 15.64 2.98
CA ALA A 34 10.86 16.76 3.48
C ALA A 34 12.15 16.26 4.16
N MET A 35 12.98 15.53 3.41
CA MET A 35 14.21 14.94 3.92
C MET A 35 15.28 14.84 2.83
N LYS A 36 16.55 14.89 3.23
CA LYS A 36 17.70 14.96 2.31
C LYS A 36 17.80 13.74 1.40
N GLU A 37 17.54 12.56 1.95
CA GLU A 37 17.66 11.28 1.26
C GLU A 37 16.35 10.48 1.38
N PRO A 38 15.30 10.83 0.59
CA PRO A 38 14.00 10.14 0.66
C PRO A 38 14.10 8.64 0.34
N VAL A 39 15.13 8.23 -0.41
CA VAL A 39 15.40 6.82 -0.73
C VAL A 39 15.62 5.97 0.52
N LEU A 40 16.16 6.54 1.61
CA LEU A 40 16.37 5.80 2.87
C LEU A 40 15.04 5.38 3.51
N PHE A 41 13.95 6.12 3.25
CA PHE A 41 12.62 5.77 3.74
C PHE A 41 12.13 4.43 3.18
N LEU A 42 12.59 4.05 1.98
CA LEU A 42 12.23 2.76 1.36
C LEU A 42 12.67 1.56 2.21
N GLY A 43 13.74 1.70 2.99
CA GLY A 43 14.18 0.67 3.93
C GLY A 43 13.23 0.43 5.11
N THR A 44 12.24 1.31 5.29
CA THR A 44 11.22 1.22 6.36
C THR A 44 9.91 0.59 5.90
N LEU A 45 9.80 0.23 4.62
CA LEU A 45 8.60 -0.39 4.06
C LEU A 45 8.41 -1.79 4.67
N PRO A 46 7.24 -2.11 5.24
CA PRO A 46 7.00 -3.43 5.81
C PRO A 46 6.87 -4.52 4.74
N ALA A 47 7.28 -5.73 5.08
CA ALA A 47 7.08 -6.91 4.26
C ALA A 47 5.62 -7.40 4.35
N PRO A 48 5.05 -7.91 3.25
CA PRO A 48 3.78 -8.60 3.34
C PRO A 48 3.94 -9.82 4.26
N VAL A 49 2.93 -10.11 5.07
CA VAL A 49 2.83 -11.39 5.77
C VAL A 49 2.80 -12.44 4.67
N SER A 50 3.74 -13.38 4.70
CA SER A 50 3.72 -14.48 3.76
C SER A 50 2.36 -15.16 3.89
N SER A 51 1.56 -15.13 2.84
CA SER A 51 0.44 -16.05 2.74
C SER A 51 1.08 -17.43 2.64
N SER A 52 1.28 -18.10 3.78
CA SER A 52 1.30 -19.53 3.70
C SER A 52 -0.03 -19.86 3.03
N LYS A 53 0.04 -20.43 1.83
CA LYS A 53 -0.94 -21.44 1.52
C LYS A 53 -0.77 -22.46 2.64
N GLU A 54 -1.50 -22.28 3.73
CA GLU A 54 -1.95 -23.43 4.46
C GLU A 54 -2.87 -24.17 3.49
N ASP A 55 -2.25 -24.97 2.61
CA ASP A 55 -2.91 -26.11 2.03
C ASP A 55 -3.38 -26.96 3.22
N GLY A 56 -4.67 -26.79 3.53
CA GLY A 56 -5.49 -27.55 4.47
C GLY A 56 -4.75 -28.35 5.54
N ARG A 57 -4.75 -27.85 6.78
CA ARG A 57 -5.15 -28.56 8.01
C ARG A 57 -4.62 -27.85 9.27
N HIS A 58 -5.31 -26.83 9.76
CA HIS A 58 -5.44 -26.55 11.20
C HIS A 58 -6.88 -26.00 11.40
N ARG A 59 -7.85 -26.82 11.81
CA ARG A 59 -7.95 -27.37 13.16
C ARG A 59 -8.29 -28.87 13.13
N ALA A 60 -7.25 -29.70 13.14
CA ALA A 60 -7.33 -30.95 13.89
C ALA A 60 -6.84 -30.64 15.32
N MET A 61 -7.72 -30.08 16.15
CA MET A 61 -7.54 -30.17 17.60
C MET A 61 -8.75 -30.95 18.08
N GLY A 62 -8.53 -32.22 18.42
CA GLY A 62 -9.56 -33.03 19.05
C GLY A 62 -10.05 -32.34 20.32
N PRO A 63 -11.36 -32.34 20.60
CA PRO A 63 -11.84 -31.83 21.87
C PRO A 63 -11.70 -32.93 22.91
N ALA A 64 -10.68 -32.81 23.76
CA ALA A 64 -10.88 -33.06 25.18
C ALA A 64 -11.10 -31.69 25.86
N ALA A 65 -12.35 -31.50 26.29
CA ALA A 65 -12.82 -30.63 27.38
C ALA A 65 -12.72 -29.08 27.28
N SER A 66 -13.92 -28.50 27.10
CA SER A 66 -14.51 -27.35 27.85
C SER A 66 -13.87 -25.96 27.82
N SER A 67 -14.54 -25.00 27.16
CA SER A 67 -15.29 -23.88 27.78
C SER A 67 -15.64 -22.81 26.72
N ASP A 68 -16.82 -22.22 26.86
CA ASP A 68 -17.63 -21.50 25.87
C ASP A 68 -16.95 -20.44 24.98
N GLY A 69 -17.11 -20.62 23.65
CA GLY A 69 -16.93 -19.59 22.63
C GLY A 69 -18.29 -19.19 22.04
N ARG A 70 -18.69 -17.93 22.19
CA ARG A 70 -19.93 -17.40 21.58
C ARG A 70 -19.85 -15.91 21.19
N ALA A 71 -18.76 -15.45 20.57
CA ALA A 71 -18.69 -14.04 20.16
C ALA A 71 -18.14 -13.75 18.74
N ASN A 72 -17.63 -14.74 18.00
CA ASN A 72 -16.95 -14.45 16.71
C ASN A 72 -17.64 -15.04 15.46
N ASP A 73 -18.81 -15.67 15.59
CA ASP A 73 -19.48 -16.35 14.46
C ASP A 73 -20.76 -15.63 13.95
N GLU A 74 -21.15 -14.53 14.60
CA GLU A 74 -22.37 -13.78 14.25
C GLU A 74 -22.15 -12.81 13.07
N GLY A 75 -20.97 -12.18 12.97
CA GLY A 75 -20.69 -11.14 11.96
C GLY A 75 -20.51 -11.66 10.53
N LEU A 76 -20.09 -12.93 10.38
CA LEU A 76 -19.87 -13.57 9.08
C LEU A 76 -21.18 -14.12 8.47
N ARG A 77 -22.24 -14.24 9.27
CA ARG A 77 -23.53 -14.80 8.85
C ARG A 77 -24.25 -13.90 7.84
N ILE A 78 -24.08 -12.57 7.98
CA ILE A 78 -24.71 -11.58 7.11
C ILE A 78 -24.06 -11.56 5.72
N ALA A 79 -22.72 -11.64 5.65
CA ALA A 79 -21.99 -11.62 4.39
C ALA A 79 -22.30 -12.84 3.49
N TRP A 80 -22.52 -14.02 4.08
CA TRP A 80 -22.85 -15.24 3.34
C TRP A 80 -24.26 -15.24 2.72
N GLN A 81 -25.20 -14.50 3.30
CA GLN A 81 -26.58 -14.44 2.81
C GLN A 81 -26.70 -13.72 1.46
N TYR A 82 -25.82 -12.76 1.18
CA TYR A 82 -25.81 -12.04 -0.10
C TYR A 82 -25.35 -12.91 -1.28
N LYS A 83 -24.76 -14.09 -1.01
CA LYS A 83 -24.32 -15.05 -2.05
C LYS A 83 -25.46 -15.51 -2.97
N LYS A 84 -26.71 -15.45 -2.51
CA LYS A 84 -27.90 -15.84 -3.30
C LYS A 84 -28.26 -14.85 -4.42
N TYR A 85 -27.78 -13.60 -4.33
CA TYR A 85 -28.06 -12.54 -5.32
C TYR A 85 -26.96 -12.39 -6.37
N PHE A 86 -25.82 -13.05 -6.19
CA PHE A 86 -24.80 -13.17 -7.22
C PHE A 86 -25.16 -14.39 -8.07
N GLY A 87 -25.75 -14.14 -9.24
CA GLY A 87 -26.09 -15.17 -10.22
C GLY A 87 -24.92 -16.09 -10.55
N ASP A 88 -25.24 -17.28 -11.04
CA ASP A 88 -24.32 -18.39 -11.29
C ASP A 88 -23.37 -18.08 -12.48
N ASP A 89 -22.43 -17.14 -12.32
CA ASP A 89 -21.35 -16.89 -13.29
C ASP A 89 -20.27 -17.97 -13.16
N LYS A 90 -20.64 -19.20 -13.54
CA LYS A 90 -19.74 -20.36 -13.62
C LYS A 90 -18.90 -20.37 -14.90
N THR A 91 -19.06 -19.39 -15.78
CA THR A 91 -18.33 -19.30 -17.06
C THR A 91 -17.03 -18.48 -16.99
N SER A 92 -16.79 -17.68 -15.94
CA SER A 92 -15.55 -16.88 -15.81
C SER A 92 -14.47 -17.50 -14.91
N ARG A 93 -14.82 -18.54 -14.14
CA ARG A 93 -13.93 -19.16 -13.14
C ARG A 93 -12.82 -20.04 -13.74
N ALA A 94 -12.93 -20.41 -15.01
CA ALA A 94 -11.91 -21.21 -15.70
C ALA A 94 -10.79 -20.35 -16.30
N GLU A 95 -11.05 -19.08 -16.63
CA GLU A 95 -10.06 -18.21 -17.31
C GLU A 95 -9.22 -17.37 -16.33
N HIS A 96 -9.63 -17.26 -15.06
CA HIS A 96 -8.95 -16.46 -14.03
C HIS A 96 -8.03 -17.27 -13.09
N LYS A 97 -7.69 -18.51 -13.46
CA LYS A 97 -6.96 -19.40 -12.55
C LYS A 97 -5.45 -19.10 -12.46
N ASP A 98 -4.90 -18.32 -13.38
CA ASP A 98 -3.44 -18.03 -13.43
C ASP A 98 -3.02 -16.67 -12.87
N ASN A 99 -3.96 -15.75 -12.59
CA ASN A 99 -3.65 -14.37 -12.14
C ASN A 99 -4.32 -14.03 -10.80
N LYS A 100 -4.17 -14.88 -9.78
CA LYS A 100 -4.53 -14.52 -8.40
C LYS A 100 -3.46 -13.58 -7.81
N GLN A 101 -3.33 -12.38 -8.37
CA GLN A 101 -2.66 -11.30 -7.67
C GLN A 101 -3.61 -10.84 -6.57
N GLU A 102 -3.22 -11.05 -5.32
CA GLU A 102 -4.02 -10.64 -4.17
C GLU A 102 -4.24 -9.13 -4.23
N PHE A 103 -5.47 -8.65 -4.03
CA PHE A 103 -5.76 -7.23 -4.17
C PHE A 103 -5.09 -6.38 -3.07
N SER A 104 -5.01 -6.93 -1.85
CA SER A 104 -4.45 -6.29 -0.67
C SER A 104 -3.63 -7.32 0.11
N ASN A 105 -2.48 -6.93 0.66
CA ASN A 105 -1.70 -7.77 1.56
C ASN A 105 -1.83 -7.26 3.00
N ASP A 106 -1.75 -8.18 3.97
CA ASP A 106 -1.42 -7.84 5.34
C ASP A 106 0.09 -7.61 5.46
N PHE A 107 0.53 -6.71 6.32
CA PHE A 107 1.93 -6.33 6.46
C PHE A 107 2.46 -6.58 7.88
N ASP A 108 3.61 -7.27 7.99
CA ASP A 108 4.32 -7.42 9.27
C ASP A 108 5.22 -6.21 9.50
N LEU A 109 4.77 -5.30 10.36
CA LEU A 109 5.46 -4.03 10.65
C LEU A 109 6.85 -4.19 11.30
N ARG A 110 7.16 -5.40 11.76
CA ARG A 110 8.45 -5.72 12.38
C ARG A 110 9.48 -6.20 11.36
N LYS A 111 9.06 -6.48 10.12
CA LYS A 111 9.90 -7.02 9.06
C LYS A 111 9.99 -6.03 7.91
N PRO A 112 11.21 -5.60 7.52
CA PRO A 112 11.36 -4.75 6.34
C PRO A 112 11.15 -5.56 5.06
N LEU A 113 10.69 -4.88 4.01
CA LEU A 113 10.53 -5.42 2.67
C LEU A 113 11.89 -5.86 2.09
N GLU A 114 11.87 -6.91 1.28
CA GLU A 114 13.09 -7.46 0.70
C GLU A 114 13.72 -6.51 -0.32
N ARG A 115 15.03 -6.26 -0.19
CA ARG A 115 15.75 -5.26 -1.01
C ARG A 115 15.64 -5.49 -2.52
N HIS A 116 15.54 -6.74 -2.97
CA HIS A 116 15.45 -7.04 -4.40
C HIS A 116 14.10 -6.57 -5.00
N LEU A 117 13.04 -6.49 -4.19
CA LEU A 117 11.75 -5.95 -4.62
C LEU A 117 11.82 -4.44 -4.86
N LEU A 118 12.66 -3.73 -4.09
CA LEU A 118 12.91 -2.30 -4.27
C LEU A 118 13.75 -2.01 -5.51
N ASN A 119 14.76 -2.84 -5.79
CA ASN A 119 15.69 -2.63 -6.91
C ASN A 119 15.08 -2.96 -8.29
N GLY A 120 14.03 -3.79 -8.32
CA GLY A 120 13.41 -4.24 -9.57
C GLY A 120 12.36 -3.30 -10.17
N GLN A 121 12.19 -2.08 -9.64
CA GLN A 121 11.00 -1.26 -9.89
C GLN A 121 11.29 0.19 -10.25
N ASN A 122 10.34 0.79 -11.00
CA ASN A 122 10.30 2.22 -11.28
C ASN A 122 9.87 2.98 -10.01
N ILE A 123 10.80 3.09 -9.04
CA ILE A 123 10.63 3.89 -7.83
C ILE A 123 11.42 5.19 -8.00
N GLU A 124 10.72 6.32 -7.98
CA GLU A 124 11.29 7.66 -8.06
C GLU A 124 11.19 8.31 -6.67
N CYS A 125 12.30 8.81 -6.15
CA CYS A 125 12.35 9.50 -4.85
C CYS A 125 12.71 10.98 -5.07
N VAL A 126 11.88 11.88 -4.55
CA VAL A 126 12.02 13.33 -4.70
C VAL A 126 12.13 13.97 -3.32
N SER A 127 13.17 14.77 -3.09
CA SER A 127 13.26 15.56 -1.86
C SER A 127 12.49 16.86 -2.04
N THR A 128 11.71 17.24 -1.03
CA THR A 128 11.11 18.57 -0.91
C THR A 128 11.76 19.39 0.19
N GLN A 129 12.88 18.90 0.76
CA GLN A 129 13.61 19.65 1.76
C GLN A 129 14.22 20.91 1.15
N ASP A 130 14.10 22.05 1.84
CA ASP A 130 14.64 23.34 1.43
C ASP A 130 14.18 23.80 0.02
N ALA A 131 13.04 23.29 -0.47
CA ALA A 131 12.50 23.68 -1.77
C ALA A 131 11.73 25.02 -1.66
N ASP A 132 12.09 25.96 -2.52
CA ASP A 132 11.46 27.30 -2.55
C ASP A 132 10.05 27.29 -3.13
N THR A 133 9.76 26.32 -3.99
CA THR A 133 8.48 26.14 -4.68
C THR A 133 8.13 24.67 -4.81
N LEU A 134 6.85 24.36 -5.03
CA LEU A 134 6.39 23.00 -5.35
C LEU A 134 6.52 22.66 -6.84
N SER A 135 7.08 23.55 -7.67
CA SER A 135 7.16 23.36 -9.12
C SER A 135 7.97 22.10 -9.48
N SER A 136 9.10 21.86 -8.80
CA SER A 136 9.89 20.65 -9.03
C SER A 136 9.11 19.38 -8.70
N LEU A 137 8.32 19.38 -7.62
CA LEU A 137 7.46 18.24 -7.28
C LEU A 137 6.34 18.06 -8.32
N GLN A 138 5.75 19.15 -8.80
CA GLN A 138 4.74 19.12 -9.85
C GLN A 138 5.31 18.56 -11.16
N ASP A 139 6.50 18.98 -11.56
CA ASP A 139 7.20 18.52 -12.76
C ASP A 139 7.52 17.03 -12.64
N CYS A 140 8.02 16.58 -11.49
CA CYS A 140 8.25 15.16 -11.23
C CYS A 140 6.95 14.34 -11.28
N CYS A 141 5.86 14.82 -10.70
CA CYS A 141 4.56 14.16 -10.79
C CYS A 141 4.07 14.08 -12.25
N SER A 142 4.22 15.16 -13.03
CA SER A 142 3.84 15.19 -14.45
C SER A 142 4.66 14.20 -15.28
N ALA A 143 5.99 14.18 -15.08
CA ALA A 143 6.90 13.25 -15.72
C ALA A 143 6.64 11.78 -15.31
N PHE A 144 6.27 11.54 -14.05
CA PHE A 144 5.89 10.22 -13.58
C PHE A 144 4.62 9.73 -14.27
N VAL A 145 3.57 10.57 -14.31
CA VAL A 145 2.29 10.21 -14.93
C VAL A 145 2.42 9.99 -16.43
N SER A 146 3.29 10.72 -17.14
CA SER A 146 3.49 10.55 -18.58
C SER A 146 4.14 9.21 -18.95
N LYS A 147 4.92 8.61 -18.04
CA LYS A 147 5.52 7.27 -18.21
C LYS A 147 4.52 6.14 -18.01
N LEU A 148 3.36 6.39 -17.38
CA LEU A 148 2.37 5.36 -17.13
C LEU A 148 1.67 4.96 -18.44
N PRO A 149 1.52 3.65 -18.73
CA PRO A 149 0.89 3.19 -19.95
C PRO A 149 -0.58 3.62 -19.99
N ARG A 150 -0.91 4.47 -20.97
CA ARG A 150 -2.28 4.84 -21.32
C ARG A 150 -2.84 3.76 -22.24
N LYS A 151 -3.93 3.11 -21.85
CA LYS A 151 -4.57 2.04 -22.64
C LYS A 151 -5.98 2.46 -23.04
N ASP A 152 -6.24 2.54 -24.35
CA ASP A 152 -7.55 2.83 -24.95
C ASP A 152 -8.51 1.62 -24.91
N GLY A 153 -8.65 0.95 -23.75
CA GLY A 153 -9.63 -0.13 -23.58
C GLY A 153 -9.23 -1.33 -22.73
N GLY A 154 -8.35 -1.21 -21.73
CA GLY A 154 -8.09 -2.29 -20.76
C GLY A 154 -7.33 -1.85 -19.52
N SER A 155 -7.09 -2.80 -18.59
CA SER A 155 -6.41 -2.56 -17.30
C SER A 155 -5.07 -1.83 -17.50
N SER A 156 -5.04 -0.55 -17.10
CA SER A 156 -3.82 0.26 -17.03
C SER A 156 -3.06 -0.10 -15.76
N THR A 157 -1.74 -0.21 -15.85
CA THR A 157 -0.88 -0.39 -14.68
C THR A 157 -0.96 0.87 -13.82
N ALA A 158 -1.65 0.77 -12.67
CA ALA A 158 -1.79 1.89 -11.76
C ALA A 158 -0.42 2.31 -11.20
N GLY A 159 -0.12 3.61 -11.27
CA GLY A 159 1.01 4.22 -10.57
C GLY A 159 0.59 4.79 -9.22
N ARG A 160 1.53 4.90 -8.29
CA ARG A 160 1.30 5.48 -6.96
C ARG A 160 2.18 6.71 -6.75
N ILE A 161 1.59 7.76 -6.19
CA ILE A 161 2.31 8.94 -5.72
C ILE A 161 2.09 9.03 -4.22
N ALA A 162 3.18 8.99 -3.45
CA ALA A 162 3.21 9.03 -2.00
C ALA A 162 3.95 10.28 -1.56
N ILE A 163 3.27 11.18 -0.83
CA ILE A 163 3.86 12.43 -0.36
C ILE A 163 3.78 12.43 1.17
N GLN A 164 4.94 12.39 1.82
CA GLN A 164 5.08 12.52 3.25
C GLN A 164 5.07 14.00 3.64
N SER A 165 4.29 14.34 4.68
CA SER A 165 4.39 15.64 5.36
C SER A 165 4.27 16.84 4.40
N LEU A 166 3.30 16.78 3.48
CA LEU A 166 3.00 17.88 2.56
C LEU A 166 2.78 19.18 3.37
N CYS A 167 3.48 20.25 2.98
CA CYS A 167 3.44 21.55 3.65
C CYS A 167 3.88 21.56 5.13
N ALA A 168 4.59 20.54 5.62
CA ALA A 168 5.17 20.59 6.96
C ALA A 168 6.22 21.73 7.06
N PRO A 169 6.43 22.30 8.26
CA PRO A 169 7.43 23.37 8.46
C PRO A 169 8.82 23.00 7.96
N GLN A 170 9.16 21.71 8.05
CA GLN A 170 10.41 21.12 7.55
C GLN A 170 10.64 21.34 6.04
N CYS A 171 9.56 21.53 5.27
CA CYS A 171 9.62 21.86 3.85
C CYS A 171 10.08 23.30 3.60
N ARG A 172 10.14 24.15 4.64
CA ARG A 172 10.48 25.59 4.62
C ARG A 172 9.72 26.47 3.63
N TYR A 173 8.64 25.95 3.05
CA TYR A 173 7.79 26.66 2.10
C TYR A 173 7.24 28.00 2.65
N PHE A 174 7.01 28.09 3.96
CA PHE A 174 6.43 29.27 4.60
C PHE A 174 7.45 30.20 5.30
N GLU A 175 8.73 29.84 5.42
CA GLU A 175 9.71 30.65 6.17
C GLU A 175 10.32 31.81 5.36
N LYS A 176 10.00 31.96 4.07
CA LYS A 176 10.55 33.03 3.21
C LYS A 176 9.68 34.27 3.07
N VAL A 177 8.58 34.39 3.81
CA VAL A 177 7.78 35.62 3.86
C VAL A 177 7.94 36.28 5.23
N GLY A 178 9.01 37.08 5.38
CA GLY A 178 9.15 38.14 6.38
C GLY A 178 9.92 37.79 7.66
N ILE A 179 11.15 38.31 7.77
CA ILE A 179 11.49 39.55 8.51
C ILE A 179 12.50 40.33 7.67
#